data_AF-A0A6G3MHU7-F1
#
_entry.id   AF-A0A6G3MHU7-F1
#
_cell.length_a   1.000
_cell.length_b   1.000
_cell.length_c   1.000
_cell.angle_alpha   90.00
_cell.angle_beta   90.00
_cell.angle_gamma   90.00
#
_symmetry.space_group_name_H-M   'P 1'
#
loop_
_entity.id
_entity.type
_entity.pdbx_description
1 polymer ?
#
loop_
_entity_poly.entity_id
_entity_poly.type
_entity_poly.pdbx_seq_one_letter_code
_entity_poly.pdbx_strand_id
1 'polypeptide(L)'
;EELSRIVGSGKDVLSSVYEFKRCLLSFIYLFVSCYFVSISMVIVHNRVPDMAKYPPLPDIVLENLPLIPWAFKASEILMIFSFLIWLSIVIFHQYRFIIIKRYCNIFGTVFLLRSLTLLSTSLSVPGKHHQCVSQVELGL
;
A
#
# COMPACT_ATOMS: atom_id res chain seq x y z
N GLU A 1 -33.50 -31.24 25.46
CA GLU A 1 -33.92 -29.88 25.07
C GLU A 1 -32.98 -28.79 25.61
N GLU A 2 -32.67 -28.80 26.91
CA GLU A 2 -31.70 -27.85 27.50
C GLU A 2 -30.28 -28.01 26.93
N LEU A 3 -29.78 -29.24 26.77
CA LEU A 3 -28.45 -29.49 26.20
C LEU A 3 -28.32 -28.98 24.75
N SER A 4 -29.37 -29.10 23.94
CA SER A 4 -29.42 -28.57 22.58
C SER A 4 -29.46 -27.03 22.55
N ARG A 5 -30.08 -26.39 23.54
CA ARG A 5 -30.05 -24.91 23.70
C ARG A 5 -28.65 -24.41 24.07
N ILE A 6 -27.95 -25.11 24.97
CA ILE A 6 -26.57 -24.78 25.36
C ILE A 6 -25.61 -24.96 24.18
N VAL A 7 -25.73 -26.06 23.42
CA VAL A 7 -24.91 -26.29 22.21
C VAL A 7 -25.24 -25.28 21.09
N GLY A 8 -26.51 -24.89 20.93
CA GLY A 8 -26.91 -23.82 20.01
C GLY A 8 -26.27 -22.48 20.36
N SER A 9 -26.49 -22.01 21.60
CA SER A 9 -25.93 -20.77 22.13
C SER A 9 -24.40 -20.72 22.02
N GLY A 10 -23.71 -21.84 22.29
CA GLY A 10 -22.26 -21.96 22.12
C GLY A 10 -21.80 -21.81 20.66
N LYS A 11 -22.53 -22.37 19.70
CA LYS A 11 -22.20 -22.25 18.26
C LYS A 11 -22.41 -20.82 17.74
N ASP A 12 -23.45 -20.14 18.21
CA ASP A 12 -23.80 -18.78 17.78
C ASP A 12 -22.77 -17.77 18.31
N VAL A 13 -22.38 -17.91 19.59
CA VAL A 13 -21.33 -17.10 20.22
C VAL A 13 -19.97 -17.35 19.55
N LEU A 14 -19.63 -18.62 19.29
CA LEU A 14 -18.37 -18.98 18.63
C LEU A 14 -18.31 -18.42 17.20
N SER A 15 -19.42 -18.47 16.45
CA SER A 15 -19.52 -17.89 15.11
C SER A 15 -19.32 -16.37 15.14
N SER A 16 -19.97 -15.66 16.06
CA SER A 16 -19.83 -14.19 16.22
C SER A 16 -18.39 -13.77 16.56
N VAL A 17 -17.76 -14.45 17.54
CA VAL A 17 -16.36 -14.18 17.94
C VAL A 17 -15.39 -14.48 16.79
N TYR A 18 -15.64 -15.53 16.02
CA TYR A 18 -14.80 -15.91 14.89
C TYR A 18 -14.87 -14.91 13.73
N GLU A 19 -16.05 -14.35 13.46
CA GLU A 19 -16.22 -13.31 12.45
C GLU A 19 -15.50 -11.99 12.83
N PHE A 20 -15.54 -11.60 14.11
CA PHE A 20 -14.77 -10.44 14.60
C PHE A 20 -13.26 -10.68 14.52
N LYS A 21 -12.77 -11.86 14.91
CA LYS A 21 -11.36 -12.23 14.81
C LYS A 21 -10.84 -12.20 13.38
N ARG A 22 -11.62 -12.67 12.41
CA ARG A 22 -11.29 -12.60 10.96
C ARG A 22 -11.17 -11.16 10.47
N CYS A 23 -12.04 -10.26 10.94
CA CYS A 23 -11.97 -8.84 10.63
C CYS A 23 -10.72 -8.20 11.22
N LEU A 24 -10.44 -8.48 12.50
CA LEU A 24 -9.25 -7.97 13.20
C LEU A 24 -7.95 -8.42 12.52
N LEU A 25 -7.88 -9.69 12.12
CA LEU A 25 -6.70 -10.24 11.43
C LEU A 25 -6.46 -9.54 10.07
N SER A 26 -7.52 -9.28 9.32
CA SER A 26 -7.43 -8.56 8.04
C SER A 26 -6.96 -7.11 8.24
N PHE A 27 -7.44 -6.46 9.31
CA PHE A 27 -7.00 -5.11 9.68
C PHE A 27 -5.53 -5.07 10.09
N ILE A 28 -5.06 -6.02 10.90
CA ILE A 28 -3.64 -6.14 11.26
C ILE A 28 -2.80 -6.34 9.99
N TYR A 29 -3.24 -7.18 9.06
CA TYR A 29 -2.55 -7.39 7.79
C TYR A 29 -2.40 -6.08 6.97
N LEU A 30 -3.44 -5.25 6.93
CA LEU A 30 -3.37 -3.92 6.31
C LEU A 30 -2.34 -3.02 7.00
N PHE A 31 -2.34 -2.95 8.33
CA PHE A 31 -1.38 -2.14 9.10
C PHE A 31 0.06 -2.56 8.87
N VAL A 32 0.31 -3.87 8.89
CA VAL A 32 1.63 -4.44 8.59
C VAL A 32 2.05 -4.08 7.16
N SER A 33 1.13 -4.19 6.19
CA SER A 33 1.39 -3.83 4.80
C SER A 33 1.74 -2.35 4.63
N CYS A 34 1.01 -1.45 5.30
CA CYS A 34 1.31 -0.02 5.33
C CYS A 34 2.66 0.28 5.97
N TYR A 35 3.01 -0.43 7.05
CA TYR A 35 4.31 -0.32 7.70
C TYR A 35 5.45 -0.72 6.76
N PHE A 36 5.30 -1.84 6.03
CA PHE A 36 6.27 -2.25 5.01
C PHE A 36 6.42 -1.24 3.88
N VAL A 37 5.32 -0.63 3.41
CA VAL A 37 5.38 0.43 2.38
C VAL A 37 6.17 1.64 2.87
N SER A 38 5.93 2.08 4.11
CA SER A 38 6.66 3.19 4.71
C SER A 38 8.17 2.91 4.79
N ILE A 39 8.54 1.73 5.32
CA ILE A 39 9.94 1.29 5.36
C ILE A 39 10.55 1.25 3.98
N SER A 40 9.85 0.68 3.01
CA SER A 40 10.36 0.50 1.64
C SER A 40 10.66 1.83 0.98
N MET A 41 9.78 2.82 1.16
CA MET A 41 10.01 4.18 0.64
C MET A 41 11.25 4.82 1.26
N VAL A 42 11.42 4.69 2.58
CA VAL A 42 12.60 5.22 3.31
C VAL A 42 13.89 4.51 2.87
N ILE A 43 13.85 3.18 2.71
CA ILE A 43 15.00 2.41 2.21
C ILE A 43 15.37 2.86 0.81
N VAL A 44 14.42 2.93 -0.13
CA VAL A 44 14.67 3.38 -1.50
C VAL A 44 15.28 4.78 -1.50
N HIS A 45 14.75 5.70 -0.67
CA HIS A 45 15.29 7.05 -0.54
C HIS A 45 16.74 7.07 -0.05
N ASN A 46 17.10 6.22 0.92
CA ASN A 46 18.48 6.12 1.42
C ASN A 46 19.43 5.38 0.45
N ARG A 47 18.90 4.55 -0.45
CA ARG A 47 19.66 3.79 -1.45
C ARG A 47 19.92 4.56 -2.73
N VAL A 48 19.26 5.70 -2.95
CA VAL A 48 19.58 6.63 -4.05
C VAL A 48 20.70 7.55 -3.56
N PRO A 49 21.98 7.30 -3.90
CA PRO A 49 23.04 8.25 -3.60
C PRO A 49 22.84 9.53 -4.42
N ASP A 50 23.31 10.66 -3.88
CA ASP A 50 23.29 11.97 -4.51
C ASP A 50 23.58 11.91 -6.01
N MET A 51 22.64 12.43 -6.81
CA MET A 51 22.74 12.51 -8.27
C MET A 51 23.91 13.38 -8.76
N ALA A 52 24.54 14.10 -7.84
CA ALA A 52 25.73 14.89 -8.09
C ALA A 52 27.02 14.04 -8.17
N LYS A 53 27.05 12.84 -7.57
CA LYS A 53 28.28 12.04 -7.42
C LYS A 53 28.39 10.84 -8.37
N TYR A 54 27.26 10.32 -8.86
CA TYR A 54 27.25 9.19 -9.81
C TYR A 54 26.48 9.57 -11.07
N PRO A 55 27.16 9.80 -12.22
CA PRO A 55 26.47 9.94 -13.49
C PRO A 55 25.68 8.64 -13.79
N PRO A 56 24.48 8.73 -14.41
CA PRO A 56 23.67 7.55 -14.69
C PRO A 56 24.43 6.55 -15.56
N LEU A 57 24.30 5.26 -15.21
CA LEU A 57 24.94 4.16 -15.93
C LEU A 57 24.35 4.04 -17.35
N PRO A 58 25.17 3.78 -18.38
CA PRO A 58 24.74 3.70 -19.76
C PRO A 58 24.00 2.38 -20.01
N ASP A 59 22.72 2.35 -19.66
CA ASP A 59 21.83 1.23 -19.92
C ASP A 59 21.12 1.42 -21.27
N ILE A 60 21.47 0.56 -22.24
CA ILE A 60 20.98 0.51 -23.64
C ILE A 60 19.43 0.44 -23.74
N VAL A 61 18.77 -0.01 -22.67
CA VAL A 61 17.30 -0.08 -22.58
C VAL A 61 16.67 1.28 -22.21
N LEU A 62 17.38 2.12 -21.44
CA LEU A 62 16.92 3.44 -21.00
C LEU A 62 17.20 4.54 -22.05
N GLU A 63 18.12 4.29 -22.99
CA GLU A 63 18.40 5.20 -24.11
C GLU A 63 17.31 5.16 -25.20
N ASN A 64 16.60 4.04 -25.35
CA ASN A 64 15.51 3.87 -26.32
C ASN A 64 14.11 4.21 -25.78
N LEU A 65 13.98 4.45 -24.46
CA LEU A 65 12.72 4.80 -23.82
C LEU A 65 12.72 6.30 -23.48
N PRO A 66 11.86 7.12 -24.12
CA PRO A 66 11.75 8.53 -23.73
C PRO A 66 11.30 8.60 -22.27
N LEU A 67 12.05 9.35 -21.45
CA LEU A 67 11.68 9.58 -20.05
C LEU A 67 10.26 10.16 -20.01
N ILE A 68 9.36 9.49 -19.30
CA ILE A 68 7.95 9.90 -19.21
C ILE A 68 7.75 10.74 -17.94
N PRO A 69 7.76 12.09 -18.01
CA PRO A 69 7.65 12.95 -16.83
C PRO A 69 6.25 12.90 -16.19
N TRP A 70 5.23 12.47 -16.93
CA TRP A 70 3.87 12.37 -16.42
C TRP A 70 3.59 11.09 -15.61
N ALA A 71 4.48 10.09 -15.67
CA ALA A 71 4.22 8.77 -15.08
C ALA A 71 4.02 8.84 -13.56
N PHE A 72 4.80 9.68 -12.88
CA PHE A 72 4.66 9.90 -11.44
C PHE A 72 3.32 10.56 -11.09
N LYS A 73 2.93 11.60 -11.83
CA LYS A 73 1.65 12.31 -11.64
C LYS A 73 0.46 11.41 -11.95
N ALA A 74 0.54 10.57 -12.97
CA ALA A 74 -0.49 9.58 -13.25
C ALA A 74 -0.63 8.55 -12.14
N SER A 75 0.49 8.07 -11.56
CA SER A 75 0.44 7.13 -10.43
C SER A 75 -0.21 7.76 -9.18
N GLU A 76 0.09 9.03 -8.89
CA GLU A 76 -0.52 9.78 -7.79
C GLU A 76 -2.05 9.91 -7.99
N ILE A 77 -2.49 10.28 -9.20
CA ILE A 77 -3.91 10.41 -9.54
C ILE A 77 -4.64 9.06 -9.47
N LEU A 78 -4.05 7.99 -10.00
CA LEU A 78 -4.64 6.65 -9.96
C LEU A 78 -4.83 6.15 -8.52
N MET A 79 -3.88 6.46 -7.62
CA MET A 79 -3.99 6.13 -6.20
C MET A 79 -5.16 6.87 -5.53
N ILE A 80 -5.30 8.16 -5.79
CA ILE A 80 -6.40 8.98 -5.25
C ILE A 80 -7.75 8.50 -5.81
N PHE A 81 -7.85 8.28 -7.11
CA PHE A 81 -9.06 7.80 -7.77
C PHE A 81 -9.52 6.45 -7.22
N SER A 82 -8.58 5.50 -7.06
CA SER A 82 -8.87 4.19 -6.49
C SER A 82 -9.36 4.29 -5.03
N PHE A 83 -8.80 5.21 -4.24
CA PHE A 83 -9.23 5.46 -2.87
C PHE A 83 -10.66 6.04 -2.81
N LEU A 84 -10.98 6.98 -3.71
CA LEU A 84 -12.32 7.59 -3.80
C LEU A 84 -13.40 6.58 -4.21
N ILE A 85 -13.11 5.71 -5.19
CA ILE A 85 -14.02 4.63 -5.59
C ILE A 85 -14.27 3.69 -4.40
N TRP A 86 -13.20 3.30 -3.70
CA TRP A 86 -13.31 2.42 -2.53
C TRP A 86 -14.17 3.05 -1.42
N LEU A 87 -13.92 4.32 -1.08
CA LEU A 87 -14.67 5.04 -0.05
C LEU A 87 -16.16 5.16 -0.42
N SER A 88 -16.46 5.41 -1.69
CA SER A 88 -17.84 5.46 -2.20
C SER A 88 -18.54 4.10 -2.05
N ILE A 89 -17.89 2.99 -2.41
CA ILE A 89 -18.43 1.63 -2.29
C ILE A 89 -18.74 1.29 -0.82
N VAL A 90 -17.88 1.70 0.12
CA VAL A 90 -18.09 1.43 1.55
C VAL A 90 -19.31 2.18 2.10
N ILE A 91 -19.55 3.42 1.66
CA ILE A 91 -20.68 4.24 2.13
C ILE A 91 -22.02 3.71 1.61
N PHE A 92 -22.10 3.41 0.31
CA PHE A 92 -23.36 3.05 -0.36
C PHE A 92 -23.82 1.60 -0.14
N HIS A 93 -22.94 0.69 0.32
CA HIS A 93 -23.31 -0.73 0.42
C HIS A 93 -23.93 -1.09 1.78
N GLN A 94 -25.07 -1.78 1.79
CA GLN A 94 -25.73 -2.23 3.02
C GLN A 94 -24.97 -3.36 3.75
N TYR A 95 -24.31 -4.27 3.02
CA TYR A 95 -23.52 -5.38 3.58
C TYR A 95 -22.06 -5.01 3.93
N ARG A 96 -21.86 -3.92 4.68
CA ARG A 96 -20.55 -3.25 4.91
C ARG A 96 -19.46 -4.21 5.41
N PHE A 97 -19.78 -5.07 6.37
CA PHE A 97 -18.78 -5.95 7.01
C PHE A 97 -18.23 -7.05 6.10
N ILE A 98 -19.03 -7.57 5.16
CA ILE A 98 -18.60 -8.64 4.24
C ILE A 98 -17.63 -8.08 3.20
N ILE A 99 -17.94 -6.88 2.72
CA ILE A 99 -17.13 -6.15 1.74
C ILE A 99 -15.82 -5.69 2.36
N ILE A 100 -15.86 -5.01 3.51
CA ILE A 100 -14.64 -4.51 4.18
C ILE A 100 -13.62 -5.64 4.38
N LYS A 101 -14.05 -6.84 4.76
CA LYS A 101 -13.16 -8.01 4.89
C LYS A 101 -12.44 -8.37 3.57
N ARG A 102 -13.14 -8.39 2.44
CA ARG A 102 -12.55 -8.70 1.11
C ARG A 102 -11.61 -7.60 0.63
N TYR A 103 -12.04 -6.36 0.76
CA TYR A 103 -11.25 -5.23 0.27
C TYR A 103 -10.01 -5.00 1.12
N CYS A 104 -10.06 -5.23 2.43
CA CYS A 104 -8.88 -5.10 3.30
C CYS A 104 -7.76 -6.08 2.90
N ASN A 105 -8.12 -7.32 2.53
CA ASN A 105 -7.13 -8.30 2.05
C ASN A 105 -6.56 -7.93 0.67
N ILE A 106 -7.42 -7.58 -0.28
CA ILE A 106 -6.99 -7.16 -1.63
C ILE A 106 -6.07 -5.95 -1.55
N PHE A 107 -6.46 -4.94 -0.77
CA PHE A 107 -5.67 -3.72 -0.58
C PHE A 107 -4.34 -4.04 0.11
N GLY A 108 -4.32 -4.85 1.18
CA GLY A 108 -3.07 -5.27 1.80
C GLY A 108 -2.11 -5.95 0.82
N THR A 109 -2.60 -6.86 -0.03
CA THR A 109 -1.77 -7.52 -1.05
C THR A 109 -1.28 -6.56 -2.14
N VAL A 110 -2.11 -5.62 -2.61
CA VAL A 110 -1.71 -4.60 -3.59
C VAL A 110 -0.64 -3.67 -3.00
N PHE A 111 -0.77 -3.28 -1.73
CA PHE A 111 0.19 -2.44 -1.04
C PHE A 111 1.53 -3.16 -0.83
N LEU A 112 1.50 -4.44 -0.46
CA LEU A 112 2.72 -5.26 -0.39
C LEU A 112 3.35 -5.47 -1.75
N LEU A 113 2.57 -5.72 -2.81
CA LEU A 113 3.11 -5.83 -4.16
C LEU A 113 3.82 -4.54 -4.57
N ARG A 114 3.25 -3.37 -4.24
CA ARG A 114 3.84 -2.06 -4.50
C ARG A 114 5.15 -1.87 -3.73
N SER A 115 5.21 -2.21 -2.45
CA SER A 115 6.45 -2.10 -1.68
C SER A 115 7.53 -3.03 -2.24
N LEU A 116 7.20 -4.28 -2.55
CA LEU A 116 8.13 -5.25 -3.13
C LEU A 116 8.63 -4.84 -4.52
N THR A 117 7.74 -4.34 -5.39
CA THR A 117 8.14 -3.85 -6.72
C THR A 117 8.94 -2.56 -6.64
N LEU A 118 8.69 -1.67 -5.68
CA LEU A 118 9.52 -0.48 -5.45
C LEU A 118 10.88 -0.81 -4.81
N LEU A 119 10.97 -1.86 -3.99
CA LEU A 119 12.23 -2.36 -3.46
C LEU A 119 13.04 -3.10 -4.52
N SER A 120 12.37 -3.94 -5.32
CA SER A 120 13.01 -4.78 -6.32
C SER A 120 13.36 -4.02 -7.60
N THR A 121 12.53 -3.05 -7.98
CA THR A 121 12.83 -2.14 -9.09
C THR A 121 13.67 -1.03 -8.50
N SER A 122 14.99 -1.11 -8.66
CA SER A 122 15.89 0.04 -8.52
C SER A 122 15.31 1.16 -9.37
N LEU A 123 14.50 2.03 -8.76
CA LEU A 123 13.82 3.08 -9.50
C LEU A 123 14.92 3.89 -10.19
N SER A 124 14.86 3.95 -11.52
CA SER A 124 15.71 4.81 -12.32
C SER A 124 15.72 6.18 -11.66
N VAL A 125 16.93 6.66 -11.37
CA VAL A 125 17.26 8.00 -10.87
C VAL A 125 16.16 8.99 -11.26
N PRO A 126 15.34 9.51 -10.32
CA PRO A 126 14.30 10.48 -10.66
C PRO A 126 14.93 11.65 -11.41
N GLY A 127 14.54 11.84 -12.68
CA GLY A 127 15.13 12.86 -13.53
C GLY A 127 15.10 14.25 -12.86
N LYS A 128 16.12 15.07 -13.18
CA LYS A 128 16.43 16.41 -12.61
C LYS A 128 15.29 17.47 -12.66
N HIS A 129 14.07 17.10 -13.02
CA HIS A 129 12.93 18.00 -13.18
C HIS A 129 12.09 18.23 -11.91
N HIS A 130 12.31 17.48 -10.84
CA HIS A 130 11.75 17.78 -9.52
C HIS A 130 12.86 18.30 -8.62
N GLN A 131 13.11 19.62 -8.67
CA GLN A 131 13.96 20.29 -7.69
C GLN A 131 13.39 20.04 -6.29
N CYS A 132 14.08 19.23 -5.49
CA CYS A 132 13.86 19.14 -4.07
C CYS A 132 14.28 20.47 -3.43
N VAL A 133 13.36 21.16 -2.77
CA VAL A 133 13.70 21.91 -1.57
C VAL A 133 13.99 20.86 -0.51
N SER A 134 15.26 20.58 -0.27
CA SER A 134 15.74 19.67 0.76
C SER A 134 15.30 20.15 2.13
N GLN A 135 14.54 19.34 2.87
CA GLN A 135 14.45 19.46 4.33
C GLN A 135 15.76 18.96 4.97
N VAL A 136 16.80 19.78 4.86
CA VAL A 136 17.98 19.75 5.75
C VAL A 136 18.21 21.17 6.24
N GLU A 137 17.23 21.70 6.97
CA GLU A 137 17.34 22.96 7.71
C GLU A 137 16.46 22.90 8.97
N LEU A 138 16.72 21.91 9.84
CA LEU A 138 16.31 21.89 11.25
C LEU A 138 17.21 20.88 11.99
N GLY A 139 18.46 21.30 12.13
CA GLY A 139 19.54 20.61 12.84
C GLY A 139 20.69 21.57 13.14
N LEU A 140 20.34 22.85 13.33
CA LEU A 140 21.13 23.91 13.95
C LEU A 140 20.20 24.66 14.90
#